data_AF-A0A7X8T4J3-F1
#
_entry.id   AF-A0A7X8T4J3-F1
#
_cell.length_a   1.000
_cell.length_b   1.000
_cell.length_c   1.000
_cell.angle_alpha   90.00
_cell.angle_beta   90.00
_cell.angle_gamma   90.00
#
_symmetry.space_group_name_H-M   'P 1'
#
loop_
_entity.id
_entity.type
_entity.pdbx_description
1 polymer ?
#
loop_
_entity_poly.entity_id
_entity_poly.type
_entity_poly.pdbx_seq_one_letter_code
_entity_poly.pdbx_strand_id
1 'polypeptide(L)' 'MTFSFSHLTSALALAAGLAVAPMMANAADSEGIVVYNAQHETLTQAWADGFTKETGIKVTIRNGSDMQFANQIIQEG' A
#
# COMPACT_ATOMS: atom_id res chain seq x y z
N MET A 1 -51.02 -9.93 -5.45
CA MET A 1 -49.72 -9.22 -5.51
C MET A 1 -48.65 -10.26 -5.80
N THR A 2 -48.42 -10.57 -7.07
CA THR A 2 -47.48 -11.61 -7.50
C THR A 2 -46.10 -10.98 -7.66
N PHE A 3 -45.26 -11.12 -6.64
CA PHE A 3 -43.85 -10.73 -6.77
C PHE A 3 -43.18 -11.68 -7.75
N SER A 4 -42.79 -11.17 -8.92
CA SER A 4 -42.17 -11.94 -9.99
C SER A 4 -40.77 -12.37 -9.56
N PHE A 5 -40.52 -13.69 -9.64
CA PHE A 5 -39.26 -14.37 -9.28
C PHE A 5 -38.03 -13.77 -10.00
N SER A 6 -38.25 -13.15 -11.17
CA SER A 6 -37.21 -12.50 -11.97
C SER A 6 -36.59 -11.27 -11.30
N HIS A 7 -37.31 -10.59 -10.41
CA HIS A 7 -36.75 -9.44 -9.68
C HIS A 7 -35.91 -9.88 -8.47
N LEU A 8 -36.24 -11.05 -7.88
CA LEU A 8 -35.45 -11.64 -6.80
C LEU A 8 -34.05 -12.07 -7.28
N THR A 9 -33.97 -12.64 -8.48
CA THR A 9 -32.69 -13.08 -9.07
C THR A 9 -31.76 -11.92 -9.40
N SER A 10 -32.29 -10.81 -9.92
CA SER A 10 -31.49 -9.60 -10.19
C SER A 10 -31.03 -8.89 -8.92
N ALA A 11 -31.87 -8.83 -7.88
CA ALA A 11 -31.49 -8.27 -6.59
C ALA A 11 -30.37 -9.07 -5.91
N LEU A 12 -30.42 -10.40 -6.00
CA LEU A 12 -29.39 -11.28 -5.44
C LEU A 12 -28.05 -11.17 -6.19
N ALA A 13 -28.08 -11.06 -7.52
CA ALA A 13 -26.88 -10.86 -8.33
C ALA A 13 -26.21 -9.50 -8.06
N LEU A 14 -26.98 -8.43 -7.88
CA LEU A 14 -26.45 -7.12 -7.53
C LEU A 14 -25.87 -7.11 -6.10
N ALA A 15 -26.56 -7.71 -5.14
CA ALA A 15 -26.07 -7.84 -3.76
C ALA A 15 -24.78 -8.68 -3.67
N ALA A 16 -24.67 -9.76 -4.45
CA ALA A 16 -23.46 -10.55 -4.55
C ALA A 16 -22.30 -9.77 -5.20
N GLY A 17 -22.57 -8.97 -6.23
CA GLY A 17 -21.56 -8.12 -6.87
C GLY A 17 -21.00 -7.03 -5.94
N LEU A 18 -21.87 -6.38 -5.15
CA LEU A 18 -21.44 -5.36 -4.17
C LEU A 18 -20.69 -5.96 -2.97
N ALA A 19 -20.93 -7.22 -2.61
CA ALA A 19 -20.22 -7.90 -1.51
C ALA A 19 -18.78 -8.31 -1.89
N VAL A 20 -18.50 -8.53 -3.18
CA VAL A 20 -17.17 -8.99 -3.66
C VAL A 20 -16.29 -7.84 -4.15
N ALA A 21 -16.89 -6.69 -4.52
CA ALA A 21 -16.16 -5.51 -4.95
C ALA A 21 -15.05 -5.02 -3.99
N PRO A 22 -15.21 -4.98 -2.66
CA PRO A 22 -14.15 -4.53 -1.76
C PRO A 22 -13.02 -5.55 -1.57
N MET A 23 -13.19 -6.81 -1.98
CA MET A 23 -12.17 -7.86 -1.82
C MET A 23 -11.13 -7.88 -2.95
N MET A 24 -11.39 -7.13 -4.03
CA MET A 24 -10.51 -7.03 -5.21
C MET A 24 -9.61 -5.78 -5.18
N ALA A 25 -9.47 -5.13 -4.03
CA ALA A 25 -8.33 -4.25 -3.80
C ALA A 25 -7.09 -5.15 -3.72
N ASN A 26 -6.47 -5.40 -4.87
CA ASN A 26 -5.12 -5.91 -4.93
C ASN A 26 -4.26 -4.90 -4.18
N ALA A 27 -3.95 -5.18 -2.91
CA ALA A 27 -2.82 -4.58 -2.26
C ALA A 27 -1.65 -4.88 -3.19
N ALA A 28 -1.17 -3.85 -3.91
CA ALA A 28 0.02 -3.96 -4.72
C ALA A 28 1.05 -4.71 -3.88
N ASP A 29 1.60 -5.77 -4.48
CA ASP A 29 2.50 -6.72 -3.84
C ASP A 29 3.37 -6.04 -2.78
N SER A 30 3.40 -6.65 -1.61
CA SER A 30 3.99 -6.22 -0.33
C SER A 30 5.51 -5.91 -0.34
N GLU A 31 5.96 -5.12 -1.30
CA GLU A 31 7.34 -4.68 -1.51
C GLU A 31 7.71 -3.52 -0.58
N GLY A 32 6.70 -2.77 -0.10
CA GLY A 32 6.91 -1.68 0.86
C GLY A 32 7.49 -0.43 0.21
N ILE A 33 8.17 0.39 1.00
CA ILE A 33 8.84 1.62 0.56
C ILE A 33 10.34 1.55 0.80
N VAL A 34 11.11 2.19 -0.08
CA VAL A 34 12.55 2.40 0.10
C VAL A 34 12.80 3.87 0.44
N VAL A 35 13.51 4.12 1.54
CA VAL A 35 13.83 5.47 2.02
C VAL A 35 15.32 5.71 1.88
N TYR A 36 15.69 6.71 1.08
CA TYR A 36 17.06 7.19 0.92
C TYR A 36 17.35 8.19 2.05
N ASN A 37 18.04 7.74 3.08
CA ASN A 37 18.26 8.45 4.33
C ASN A 37 19.63 9.14 4.36
N ALA A 38 19.63 10.47 4.20
CA ALA A 38 20.81 11.31 4.40
C ALA A 38 20.98 11.83 5.84
N GLN A 39 20.11 11.40 6.76
CA GLN A 39 20.06 11.87 8.15
C GLN A 39 20.61 10.79 9.12
N HIS A 40 20.73 11.14 10.40
CA HIS A 40 21.08 10.23 11.49
C HIS A 40 20.32 8.90 11.43
N GLU A 41 21.06 7.81 11.21
CA GLU A 41 20.52 6.46 10.97
C GLU A 41 19.60 5.97 12.10
N THR A 42 19.98 6.24 13.36
CA THR A 42 19.23 5.77 14.54
C THR A 42 17.85 6.41 14.65
N LEU A 43 17.74 7.68 14.27
CA LEU A 43 16.46 8.39 14.28
C LEU A 43 15.55 7.87 13.16
N THR A 44 16.09 7.72 11.95
CA THR A 44 15.31 7.25 10.80
C THR A 44 14.84 5.80 10.99
N GLN A 45 15.67 4.95 11.61
CA GLN A 45 15.28 3.58 11.95
C GLN A 45 14.10 3.55 12.93
N ALA A 46 14.13 4.38 13.99
CA ALA A 46 13.03 4.43 14.95
C ALA A 46 11.70 4.86 14.32
N TRP A 47 11.74 5.77 13.35
CA TRP A 47 10.56 6.17 12.57
C TRP A 47 10.05 5.06 11.66
N ALA A 48 10.95 4.39 10.94
CA ALA A 48 10.58 3.27 10.07
C ALA A 48 9.95 2.12 10.85
N ASP A 49 10.49 1.79 12.02
CA ASP A 49 9.95 0.76 12.90
C ASP A 49 8.54 1.12 13.40
N GLY A 50 8.35 2.36 13.85
CA GLY A 50 7.05 2.88 14.29
C GLY A 50 6.01 2.83 13.17
N PHE A 51 6.35 3.36 12.00
CA PHE A 51 5.48 3.36 10.82
C PHE A 51 5.11 1.95 10.36
N THR A 52 6.10 1.04 10.29
CA THR A 52 5.88 -0.35 9.89
C THR A 52 4.94 -1.05 10.89
N LYS A 53 5.13 -0.81 12.19
CA LYS A 53 4.30 -1.39 13.25
C LYS A 53 2.83 -0.93 13.15
N GLU A 54 2.58 0.33 12.83
CA GLU A 54 1.22 0.89 12.76
C GLU A 54 0.49 0.54 11.46
N THR A 55 1.21 0.48 10.34
CA THR A 55 0.60 0.36 9.01
C THR A 55 0.73 -1.02 8.39
N GLY A 56 1.68 -1.84 8.85
CA GLY A 56 2.06 -3.09 8.21
C GLY A 56 2.86 -2.91 6.91
N ILE A 57 3.20 -1.68 6.52
CA ILE A 57 3.98 -1.38 5.31
C ILE A 57 5.47 -1.54 5.64
N LYS A 58 6.18 -2.39 4.91
CA LYS A 58 7.62 -2.58 5.08
C LYS A 58 8.38 -1.32 4.67
N VAL A 59 9.39 -0.95 5.45
CA VAL A 59 10.29 0.17 5.13
C VAL A 59 11.71 -0.35 5.03
N THR A 60 12.37 -0.10 3.89
CA THR A 60 13.79 -0.39 3.69
C THR A 60 14.57 0.92 3.69
N ILE A 61 15.48 1.10 4.65
CA ILE A 61 16.32 2.31 4.73
C ILE A 61 17.64 2.06 3.99
N ARG A 62 18.02 3.00 3.12
CA ARG A 62 19.35 3.09 2.50
C ARG A 62 20.04 4.32 3.05
N ASN A 63 21.14 4.15 3.76
CA ASN A 63 21.90 5.26 4.33
C ASN A 63 22.96 5.78 3.36
N GLY A 64 23.16 7.10 3.34
CA GLY A 64 24.13 7.77 2.48
C GLY A 64 24.21 9.26 2.83
N SER A 65 24.92 10.04 2.03
CA SER A 65 24.93 11.51 2.17
C SER A 65 24.02 12.18 1.13
N ASP A 66 23.64 13.43 1.40
CA ASP A 66 22.84 14.25 0.50
C ASP A 66 23.45 14.31 -0.92
N MET A 67 24.77 14.50 -1.01
CA MET A 67 25.46 14.57 -2.30
C MET A 67 25.48 13.23 -3.04
N GLN A 68 25.60 12.11 -2.32
CA GLN A 68 25.52 10.79 -2.93
C GLN A 68 24.13 10.55 -3.50
N PHE A 69 23.08 10.85 -2.73
CA PHE A 69 21.71 10.64 -3.19
C PHE A 69 21.25 11.61 -4.26
N ALA A 70 21.70 12.87 -4.24
CA ALA A 70 21.46 13.78 -5.35
C ALA A 70 21.99 13.21 -6.68
N ASN A 71 23.22 12.69 -6.68
CA ASN A 71 23.81 12.05 -7.86
C ASN A 71 23.11 10.73 -8.22
N GLN A 72 22.72 9.94 -7.22
CA GLN A 72 22.05 8.66 -7.43
C GLN A 72 20.66 8.83 -8.02
N ILE A 73 19.86 9.78 -7.51
CA ILE A 73 18.52 10.08 -8.04
C ILE A 73 18.63 10.50 -9.52
N ILE A 74 19.59 11.37 -9.87
CA ILE A 74 19.83 11.77 -11.27
C ILE A 74 20.17 10.56 -12.16
N GLN A 75 20.90 9.56 -11.63
CA GLN A 75 21.26 8.36 -12.38
C GLN A 75 20.10 7.37 -12.50
N GLU A 76 19.21 7.33 -11.51
CA GLU A 76 18.05 6.43 -11.47
C GLU A 76 16.88 6.96 -12.33
N GLY A 77 16.75 8.28 -12.53
CA GLY A 77 15.84 8.92 -13.49
C GLY A 77 14.69 9.69 -12.86
#